data_AF-A0A6P6TV23-F1
#
_entry.id   AF-A0A6P6TV23-F1
#
_cell.length_a   1.000
_cell.length_b   1.000
_cell.length_c   1.000
_cell.angle_alpha   90.00
_cell.angle_beta   90.00
_cell.angle_gamma   90.00
#
_symmetry.space_group_name_H-M   'P 1'
#
loop_
_entity.id
_entity.type
_entity.pdbx_description
1 polymer ?
#
loop_
_entity_poly.entity_id
_entity_poly.type
_entity_poly.pdbx_seq_one_letter_code
_entity_poly.pdbx_strand_id
1 'polypeptide(L)'
;MEIQDFQFQSCFRLGLFIFIFLLPSCSRGLEEYISAQYFKKHEILDDSKFNSFLKTDVSRSSCQMLQPELNNKEPKMLALHRNLIGEGSHRRLSSSVRLEIQVSAQSCQAIVIERLPSGVFADPFELQHLVQRKVFSNAAVFGDTNLELPSFRSNRSLVEVHVRIDPGMFSGDHKQLEINIELPLHARYQPLGYGISRVEFGLPDIVFSCRNERNLHEKSCLLVPTDEGVNDEDGNIVWEVPCGNKEHAKIVSFVTFISAILSALLIVWTSVSSSNIALTADLKQS
;
A
#
# COMPACT_ATOMS: atom_id res chain seq x y z
N MET A 1 -15.06 -3.47 11.71
CA MET A 1 -15.51 -4.82 11.30
C MET A 1 -16.08 -4.76 9.89
N GLU A 2 -15.21 -4.83 8.88
CA GLU A 2 -15.57 -5.04 7.46
C GLU A 2 -14.29 -5.45 6.70
N ILE A 3 -13.80 -6.67 6.99
CA ILE A 3 -12.68 -7.30 6.24
C ILE A 3 -13.24 -8.30 5.22
N GLN A 4 -14.53 -8.23 4.88
CA GLN A 4 -15.22 -9.33 4.17
C GLN A 4 -15.61 -9.08 2.71
N ASP A 5 -15.59 -7.86 2.18
CA ASP A 5 -16.18 -7.67 0.84
C ASP A 5 -15.21 -7.72 -0.35
N PHE A 6 -13.89 -7.74 -0.12
CA PHE A 6 -12.96 -7.52 -1.22
C PHE A 6 -12.58 -8.77 -2.05
N GLN A 7 -13.02 -9.96 -1.63
CA GLN A 7 -12.86 -11.21 -2.41
C GLN A 7 -14.19 -11.70 -3.02
N PHE A 8 -15.32 -11.04 -2.74
CA PHE A 8 -16.63 -11.58 -3.08
C PHE A 8 -16.97 -11.48 -4.57
N GLN A 9 -16.35 -10.55 -5.30
CA GLN A 9 -16.80 -10.18 -6.65
C GLN A 9 -16.31 -11.09 -7.79
N SER A 10 -15.43 -12.07 -7.52
CA SER A 10 -14.96 -13.02 -8.56
C SER A 10 -15.62 -14.42 -8.49
N CYS A 11 -16.51 -14.69 -7.53
CA CYS A 11 -17.18 -16.00 -7.39
C CYS A 11 -18.59 -16.07 -8.01
N PHE A 12 -19.14 -14.96 -8.51
CA PHE A 12 -20.53 -14.93 -8.99
C PHE A 12 -20.62 -14.85 -10.51
N ARG A 13 -20.15 -15.89 -11.22
CA ARG A 13 -20.62 -16.20 -12.58
C ARG A 13 -20.55 -17.71 -12.85
N LEU A 14 -21.59 -18.44 -12.46
CA LEU A 14 -22.37 -19.30 -13.36
C LEU A 14 -23.59 -19.85 -12.60
N GLY A 15 -24.72 -19.92 -13.30
CA GLY A 15 -26.03 -20.24 -12.73
C GLY A 15 -26.17 -21.65 -12.15
N LEU A 16 -27.06 -21.71 -11.16
CA LEU A 16 -28.03 -22.75 -10.81
C LEU A 16 -27.79 -24.22 -11.23
N PHE A 17 -27.93 -25.10 -10.23
CA PHE A 17 -28.05 -26.57 -10.26
C PHE A 17 -26.74 -27.40 -10.22
N ILE A 18 -26.29 -27.75 -9.01
CA ILE A 18 -26.35 -29.11 -8.41
C ILE A 18 -25.61 -29.08 -7.07
N PHE A 19 -26.28 -29.55 -6.03
CA PHE A 19 -25.78 -29.66 -4.66
C PHE A 19 -24.78 -30.84 -4.58
N ILE A 20 -23.75 -30.67 -3.75
CA ILE A 20 -22.88 -31.70 -3.11
C ILE A 20 -21.48 -31.93 -3.74
N PHE A 21 -20.47 -31.69 -2.89
CA PHE A 21 -19.01 -31.91 -3.02
C PHE A 21 -18.24 -31.08 -4.05
N LEU A 22 -17.75 -29.92 -3.60
CA LEU A 22 -16.39 -29.39 -3.77
C LEU A 22 -16.45 -27.88 -3.50
N LEU A 23 -16.46 -27.48 -2.22
CA LEU A 23 -16.10 -26.12 -1.86
C LEU A 23 -14.58 -26.01 -2.06
N PRO A 24 -14.06 -25.28 -3.05
CA PRO A 24 -12.66 -24.92 -3.03
C PRO A 24 -12.48 -23.99 -1.83
N SER A 25 -11.47 -24.25 -1.01
CA SER A 25 -11.17 -23.51 0.22
C SER A 25 -10.94 -22.02 -0.06
N CYS A 26 -11.99 -21.22 -0.02
CA CYS A 26 -11.97 -19.75 -0.16
C CYS A 26 -11.52 -19.05 1.14
N SER A 27 -10.43 -19.54 1.74
CA SER A 27 -9.84 -18.95 2.96
C SER A 27 -8.30 -19.05 3.00
N ARG A 28 -7.68 -19.71 2.01
CA ARG A 28 -6.22 -19.94 2.01
C ARG A 28 -5.37 -18.70 1.67
N GLY A 29 -5.97 -17.61 1.18
CA GLY A 29 -5.23 -16.44 0.70
C GLY A 29 -4.69 -15.51 1.81
N LEU A 30 -5.37 -15.42 2.96
CA LEU A 30 -5.01 -14.47 4.01
C LEU A 30 -4.05 -15.05 5.06
N GLU A 31 -3.97 -16.38 5.18
CA GLU A 31 -3.07 -17.05 6.13
C GLU A 31 -1.59 -16.98 5.72
N GLU A 32 -1.29 -16.56 4.49
CA GLU A 32 0.07 -16.40 4.00
C GLU A 32 0.74 -15.10 4.47
N TYR A 33 -0.05 -14.11 4.90
CA TYR A 33 0.46 -12.81 5.32
C TYR A 33 0.78 -12.75 6.81
N ILE A 34 1.94 -12.18 7.14
CA ILE A 34 2.38 -12.01 8.53
C ILE A 34 1.44 -11.04 9.24
N SER A 35 1.17 -9.90 8.59
CA SER A 35 0.39 -8.81 9.16
C SER A 35 -1.07 -9.20 9.39
N ALA A 36 -1.61 -10.14 8.62
CA ALA A 36 -2.96 -10.66 8.85
C ALA A 36 -3.14 -11.22 10.27
N GLN A 37 -2.11 -11.82 10.86
CA GLN A 37 -2.19 -12.36 12.22
C GLN A 37 -2.28 -11.25 13.28
N TYR A 38 -1.58 -10.14 13.07
CA TYR A 38 -1.70 -8.96 13.92
C TYR A 38 -3.12 -8.37 13.82
N PHE A 39 -3.62 -8.17 12.59
CA PHE A 39 -4.93 -7.56 12.37
C PHE A 39 -6.12 -8.46 12.73
N LYS A 40 -5.91 -9.77 12.89
CA LYS A 40 -6.90 -10.67 13.52
C LYS A 40 -7.08 -10.38 15.02
N LYS A 41 -6.03 -9.91 15.70
CA LYS A 41 -6.05 -9.62 17.15
C LYS A 41 -6.26 -8.14 17.46
N HIS A 42 -5.86 -7.25 16.54
CA HIS A 42 -5.84 -5.80 16.72
C HIS A 42 -6.54 -5.10 15.56
N GLU A 43 -7.50 -4.23 15.86
CA GLU A 43 -8.22 -3.48 14.82
C GLU A 43 -7.42 -2.31 14.24
N ILE A 44 -6.48 -1.77 15.02
CA ILE A 44 -5.72 -0.55 14.69
C ILE A 44 -4.22 -0.85 14.77
N LEU A 45 -3.47 -0.28 13.82
CA LEU A 45 -2.01 -0.34 13.81
C LEU A 45 -1.44 0.54 14.93
N ASP A 46 -0.66 -0.09 15.81
CA ASP A 46 0.09 0.55 16.88
C ASP A 46 1.55 0.08 16.77
N ASP A 47 2.48 1.01 16.62
CA ASP A 47 3.88 0.67 16.29
C ASP A 47 4.56 -0.14 17.40
N SER A 48 4.27 0.15 18.68
CA SER A 48 4.84 -0.56 19.82
C SER A 48 4.37 -2.01 19.87
N LYS A 49 3.05 -2.22 19.73
CA LYS A 49 2.45 -3.56 19.69
C LYS A 49 2.88 -4.33 18.46
N PHE A 50 2.96 -3.68 17.30
CA PHE A 50 3.40 -4.32 16.06
C PHE A 50 4.87 -4.74 16.13
N ASN A 51 5.75 -3.88 16.66
CA ASN A 51 7.16 -4.22 16.89
C ASN A 51 7.30 -5.40 17.87
N SER A 52 6.48 -5.43 18.94
CA SER A 52 6.44 -6.57 19.85
C SER A 52 6.01 -7.84 19.13
N PHE A 53 4.95 -7.78 18.33
CA PHE A 53 4.45 -8.89 17.51
C PHE A 53 5.51 -9.43 16.53
N LEU A 54 6.24 -8.55 15.82
CA LEU A 54 7.32 -8.97 14.92
C LEU A 54 8.44 -9.70 15.67
N LYS A 55 8.78 -9.26 16.89
CA LYS A 55 9.84 -9.91 17.70
C LYS A 55 9.36 -11.22 18.33
N THR A 56 8.11 -11.30 18.81
CA THR A 56 7.63 -12.42 19.63
C THR A 56 6.85 -13.48 18.88
N ASP A 57 6.01 -13.07 17.93
CA ASP A 57 4.96 -13.91 17.35
C ASP A 57 5.34 -14.37 15.94
N VAL A 58 5.98 -13.53 15.12
CA VAL A 58 6.55 -13.97 13.82
C VAL A 58 7.60 -15.06 14.03
N SER A 59 8.33 -14.97 15.15
CA SER A 59 9.27 -16.00 15.62
C SER A 59 8.59 -17.31 16.09
N ARG A 60 7.25 -17.34 16.26
CA ARG A 60 6.50 -18.44 16.90
C ARG A 60 5.35 -19.05 16.09
N SER A 61 4.59 -18.31 15.28
CA SER A 61 3.24 -18.75 14.84
C SER A 61 3.07 -19.19 13.38
N SER A 62 4.08 -19.12 12.52
CA SER A 62 3.98 -19.65 11.14
C SER A 62 5.32 -19.90 10.45
N CYS A 63 6.39 -19.59 11.14
CA CYS A 63 7.75 -19.83 10.72
C CYS A 63 8.49 -20.44 11.90
N GLN A 64 8.90 -21.71 11.78
CA GLN A 64 9.82 -22.28 12.76
C GLN A 64 11.14 -21.53 12.58
N MET A 65 11.73 -21.01 13.66
CA MET A 65 13.01 -20.30 13.58
C MET A 65 13.95 -21.09 12.67
N LEU A 66 14.52 -20.44 11.65
CA LEU A 66 15.77 -20.91 11.09
C LEU A 66 16.73 -20.89 12.28
N GLN A 67 16.93 -22.04 12.93
CA GLN A 67 18.12 -22.21 13.72
C GLN A 67 19.27 -21.98 12.73
N PRO A 68 20.19 -21.07 13.05
CA PRO A 68 21.31 -20.80 12.17
C PRO A 68 22.18 -22.07 12.11
N GLU A 69 21.87 -22.97 11.19
CA GLU A 69 22.91 -23.67 10.44
C GLU A 69 23.47 -22.76 9.33
N LEU A 70 23.04 -21.49 9.32
CA LEU A 70 23.77 -20.36 8.76
C LEU A 70 24.95 -20.07 9.67
N ASN A 71 26.18 -20.21 9.20
CA ASN A 71 27.43 -19.88 9.89
C ASN A 71 27.39 -18.55 10.69
N ASN A 72 26.86 -18.53 11.92
CA ASN A 72 26.98 -17.47 12.95
C ASN A 72 26.90 -16.00 12.49
N LYS A 73 26.20 -15.67 11.39
CA LYS A 73 26.14 -14.28 10.89
C LYS A 73 24.69 -13.88 10.68
N GLU A 74 24.22 -12.99 11.56
CA GLU A 74 22.93 -12.33 11.44
C GLU A 74 22.88 -11.50 10.14
N PRO A 75 21.72 -11.43 9.46
CA PRO A 75 21.58 -10.62 8.27
C PRO A 75 21.80 -9.16 8.66
N LYS A 76 22.58 -8.44 7.86
CA LYS A 76 22.92 -7.04 8.13
C LYS A 76 22.40 -6.15 7.01
N MET A 77 21.63 -5.12 7.36
CA MET A 77 21.30 -4.07 6.40
C MET A 77 22.53 -3.18 6.16
N LEU A 78 22.97 -3.12 4.91
CA LEU A 78 24.16 -2.36 4.50
C LEU A 78 23.78 -0.92 4.13
N ALA A 79 22.70 -0.75 3.36
CA ALA A 79 22.22 0.54 2.91
C ALA A 79 20.72 0.49 2.64
N LEU A 80 20.08 1.63 2.83
CA LEU A 80 18.68 1.87 2.50
C LEU A 80 18.60 3.21 1.79
N HIS A 81 18.12 3.19 0.54
CA HIS A 81 17.88 4.39 -0.25
C HIS A 81 16.40 4.45 -0.60
N ARG A 82 15.77 5.60 -0.37
CA ARG A 82 14.32 5.72 -0.54
C ARG A 82 13.93 7.09 -1.03
N ASN A 83 12.97 7.13 -1.95
CA ASN A 83 12.53 8.37 -2.57
C ASN A 83 11.03 8.34 -2.92
N LEU A 84 10.38 9.51 -2.87
CA LEU A 84 9.03 9.70 -3.39
C LEU A 84 9.09 10.27 -4.81
N ILE A 85 8.67 9.45 -5.77
CA ILE A 85 8.68 9.79 -7.19
C ILE A 85 7.29 10.29 -7.60
N GLY A 86 7.27 11.44 -8.28
CA GLY A 86 6.04 12.05 -8.83
C GLY A 86 5.58 13.29 -8.07
N GLU A 87 4.45 13.85 -8.50
CA GLU A 87 3.87 15.08 -7.96
C GLU A 87 2.39 14.89 -7.61
N GLY A 88 1.84 15.79 -6.80
CA GLY A 88 0.43 15.73 -6.38
C GLY A 88 0.16 14.71 -5.28
N SER A 89 -1.09 14.20 -5.28
CA SER A 89 -1.63 13.30 -4.25
C SER A 89 -1.40 11.81 -4.53
N HIS A 90 -0.98 11.44 -5.74
CA HIS A 90 -0.57 10.08 -6.09
C HIS A 90 0.93 10.08 -6.40
N ARG A 91 1.71 9.33 -5.63
CA ARG A 91 3.16 9.23 -5.78
C ARG A 91 3.62 7.79 -5.62
N ARG A 92 4.83 7.49 -6.06
CA ARG A 92 5.45 6.17 -5.87
C ARG A 92 6.57 6.26 -4.85
N LEU A 93 6.51 5.46 -3.81
CA LEU A 93 7.62 5.25 -2.89
C LEU A 93 8.55 4.21 -3.48
N SER A 94 9.72 4.65 -3.94
CA SER A 94 10.81 3.78 -4.37
C SER A 94 11.71 3.48 -3.18
N SER A 95 11.94 2.21 -2.90
CA SER A 95 12.80 1.73 -1.82
C SER A 95 13.80 0.72 -2.40
N SER A 96 15.08 1.01 -2.22
CA SER A 96 16.21 0.14 -2.57
C SER A 96 16.93 -0.27 -1.29
N VAL A 97 16.93 -1.57 -0.99
CA VAL A 97 17.55 -2.12 0.22
C VAL A 97 18.70 -3.03 -0.17
N ARG A 98 19.88 -2.75 0.39
CA ARG A 98 21.06 -3.61 0.26
C ARG A 98 21.33 -4.34 1.57
N LEU A 99 21.40 -5.65 1.49
CA LEU A 99 21.52 -6.55 2.63
C LEU A 99 22.73 -7.47 2.45
N GLU A 100 23.49 -7.69 3.52
CA GLU A 100 24.43 -8.80 3.59
C GLU A 100 23.71 -10.00 4.21
N ILE A 101 23.48 -11.04 3.40
CA ILE A 101 22.76 -12.23 3.82
C ILE A 101 23.27 -13.46 3.08
N GLN A 102 23.41 -14.57 3.80
CA GLN A 102 23.86 -15.84 3.25
C GLN A 102 22.69 -16.83 3.19
N VAL A 103 21.68 -16.55 2.35
CA VAL A 103 20.53 -17.45 2.12
C VAL A 103 20.62 -18.12 0.75
N SER A 104 20.16 -19.36 0.65
CA SER A 104 20.02 -20.03 -0.65
C SER A 104 18.87 -19.37 -1.43
N ALA A 105 19.17 -18.85 -2.62
CA ALA A 105 18.21 -18.11 -3.46
C ALA A 105 17.00 -18.96 -3.89
N GLN A 106 17.13 -20.30 -3.93
CA GLN A 106 16.19 -21.15 -4.68
C GLN A 106 14.85 -21.42 -3.97
N SER A 107 14.69 -21.06 -2.68
CA SER A 107 13.44 -21.30 -1.93
C SER A 107 13.04 -20.19 -0.96
N CYS A 108 13.66 -19.01 -1.07
CA CYS A 108 13.42 -17.87 -0.18
C CYS A 108 12.68 -16.72 -0.88
N GLN A 109 11.84 -16.03 -0.11
CA GLN A 109 11.20 -14.78 -0.49
C GLN A 109 11.51 -13.70 0.56
N ALA A 110 11.63 -12.45 0.11
CA ALA A 110 11.68 -11.29 0.98
C ALA A 110 10.27 -10.74 1.16
N ILE A 111 9.86 -10.51 2.40
CA ILE A 111 8.60 -9.88 2.77
C ILE A 111 8.96 -8.50 3.29
N VAL A 112 8.50 -7.47 2.59
CA VAL A 112 8.71 -6.07 2.99
C VAL A 112 7.40 -5.52 3.53
N ILE A 113 7.47 -5.01 4.75
CA ILE A 113 6.34 -4.49 5.51
C ILE A 113 6.55 -2.98 5.66
N GLU A 114 5.71 -2.21 4.98
CA GLU A 114 5.73 -0.75 5.00
C GLU A 114 4.57 -0.23 5.85
N ARG A 115 4.90 0.37 7.00
CA ARG A 115 3.92 0.99 7.90
C ARG A 115 3.61 2.40 7.42
N LEU A 116 2.47 2.60 6.77
CA LEU A 116 2.14 3.89 6.21
C LEU A 116 1.82 4.91 7.30
N PRO A 117 2.33 6.15 7.17
CA PRO A 117 2.01 7.22 8.11
C PRO A 117 0.54 7.66 7.98
N SER A 118 0.05 8.39 8.98
CA SER A 118 -1.33 8.89 8.94
C SER A 118 -1.55 9.82 7.76
N GLY A 119 -2.69 9.68 7.09
CA GLY A 119 -2.99 10.46 5.89
C GLY A 119 -2.36 9.93 4.60
N VAL A 120 -1.76 8.74 4.60
CA VAL A 120 -1.28 8.04 3.40
C VAL A 120 -1.89 6.64 3.38
N PHE A 121 -2.22 6.15 2.18
CA PHE A 121 -2.66 4.78 1.97
C PHE A 121 -2.14 4.25 0.63
N ALA A 122 -2.16 2.93 0.46
CA ALA A 122 -1.96 2.27 -0.82
C ALA A 122 -3.29 1.69 -1.31
N ASP A 123 -3.60 1.83 -2.59
CA ASP A 123 -4.79 1.26 -3.18
C ASP A 123 -4.62 -0.28 -3.37
N PRO A 124 -5.46 -1.12 -2.75
CA PRO A 124 -5.41 -2.56 -2.92
C PRO A 124 -5.54 -3.01 -4.39
N PHE A 125 -6.33 -2.29 -5.22
CA PHE A 125 -6.50 -2.64 -6.63
C PHE A 125 -5.23 -2.37 -7.44
N GLU A 126 -4.54 -1.26 -7.15
CA GLU A 126 -3.27 -0.93 -7.81
C GLU A 126 -2.17 -1.94 -7.45
N LEU A 127 -2.11 -2.36 -6.18
CA LEU A 127 -1.20 -3.43 -5.75
C LEU A 127 -1.56 -4.78 -6.39
N GLN A 128 -2.85 -5.10 -6.52
CA GLN A 128 -3.28 -6.33 -7.19
C GLN A 128 -2.82 -6.36 -8.65
N HIS A 129 -2.85 -5.22 -9.35
CA HIS A 129 -2.31 -5.12 -10.70
C HIS A 129 -0.80 -5.40 -10.74
N LEU A 130 -0.03 -4.97 -9.75
CA LEU A 130 1.40 -5.27 -9.65
C LEU A 130 1.64 -6.77 -9.43
N VAL A 131 0.81 -7.43 -8.61
CA VAL A 131 0.85 -8.89 -8.42
C VAL A 131 0.50 -9.63 -9.72
N GLN A 132 -0.55 -9.21 -10.42
CA GLN A 132 -0.96 -9.81 -11.71
C GLN A 132 0.13 -9.68 -12.78
N ARG A 133 0.87 -8.57 -12.77
CA ARG A 133 2.03 -8.32 -13.65
C ARG A 133 3.31 -9.02 -13.17
N LYS A 134 3.24 -9.78 -12.08
CA LYS A 134 4.35 -10.52 -11.47
C LYS A 134 5.50 -9.62 -11.00
N VAL A 135 5.22 -8.35 -10.70
CA VAL A 135 6.17 -7.44 -10.04
C VAL A 135 6.38 -7.89 -8.59
N PHE A 136 5.29 -8.24 -7.91
CA PHE A 136 5.32 -8.88 -6.59
C PHE A 136 4.75 -10.30 -6.70
N SER A 137 5.23 -11.22 -5.86
CA SER A 137 4.63 -12.55 -5.76
C SER A 137 3.29 -12.50 -5.04
N ASN A 138 3.16 -11.61 -4.05
CA ASN A 138 1.92 -11.32 -3.36
C ASN A 138 1.97 -9.90 -2.76
N ALA A 139 0.82 -9.28 -2.53
CA ALA A 139 0.74 -7.96 -1.91
C ALA A 139 -0.64 -7.77 -1.26
N ALA A 140 -0.65 -7.19 -0.06
CA ALA A 140 -1.88 -6.84 0.64
C ALA A 140 -1.74 -5.56 1.46
N VAL A 141 -2.87 -4.88 1.65
CA VAL A 141 -3.00 -3.72 2.54
C VAL A 141 -3.84 -4.12 3.75
N PHE A 142 -3.40 -3.70 4.94
CA PHE A 142 -4.06 -3.92 6.20
C PHE A 142 -4.33 -2.60 6.92
N GLY A 143 -5.32 -2.59 7.82
CA GLY A 143 -5.76 -1.36 8.51
C GLY A 143 -6.79 -0.59 7.69
N ASP A 144 -6.72 0.74 7.72
CA ASP A 144 -7.71 1.61 7.07
C ASP A 144 -7.45 1.78 5.57
N THR A 145 -8.34 1.18 4.77
CA THR A 145 -8.33 1.22 3.30
C THR A 145 -9.45 2.08 2.72
N ASN A 146 -10.22 2.81 3.55
CA ASN A 146 -11.34 3.60 3.08
C ASN A 146 -10.85 4.87 2.37
N LEU A 147 -10.86 4.86 1.04
CA LEU A 147 -10.38 5.93 0.16
C LEU A 147 -11.02 7.30 0.45
N GLU A 148 -12.26 7.31 0.94
CA GLU A 148 -13.07 8.51 1.11
C GLU A 148 -12.82 9.24 2.45
N LEU A 149 -12.15 8.57 3.41
CA LEU A 149 -11.90 9.18 4.71
C LEU A 149 -10.74 10.20 4.65
N PRO A 150 -10.93 11.43 5.17
CA PRO A 150 -9.85 12.39 5.32
C PRO A 150 -8.87 11.95 6.43
N SER A 151 -7.64 12.48 6.41
CA SER A 151 -6.56 12.02 7.30
C SER A 151 -6.89 12.13 8.80
N PHE A 152 -7.67 13.15 9.20
CA PHE A 152 -8.07 13.36 10.60
C PHE A 152 -9.17 12.41 11.09
N ARG A 153 -9.74 11.57 10.21
CA ARG A 153 -10.73 10.54 10.56
C ARG A 153 -10.29 9.13 10.17
N SER A 154 -9.20 9.00 9.42
CA SER A 154 -8.65 7.70 9.04
C SER A 154 -7.71 7.15 10.09
N ASN A 155 -7.72 5.84 10.28
CA ASN A 155 -6.62 5.15 10.97
C ASN A 155 -5.44 4.93 10.01
N ARG A 156 -4.31 4.47 10.55
CA ARG A 156 -3.15 4.10 9.72
C ARG A 156 -3.38 2.78 9.01
N SER A 157 -2.63 2.60 7.91
CA SER A 157 -2.59 1.37 7.14
C SER A 157 -1.16 0.84 7.06
N LEU A 158 -1.04 -0.42 6.66
CA LEU A 158 0.22 -1.13 6.48
C LEU A 158 0.15 -1.89 5.17
N VAL A 159 1.25 -1.88 4.41
CA VAL A 159 1.39 -2.63 3.17
C VAL A 159 2.39 -3.75 3.39
N GLU A 160 2.01 -4.97 3.05
CA GLU A 160 2.92 -6.12 3.04
C GLU A 160 3.07 -6.60 1.60
N VAL A 161 4.30 -6.58 1.08
CA VAL A 161 4.63 -7.09 -0.25
C VAL A 161 5.62 -8.24 -0.16
N HIS A 162 5.39 -9.27 -0.97
CA HIS A 162 6.23 -10.45 -1.07
C HIS A 162 7.00 -10.38 -2.38
N VAL A 163 8.32 -10.50 -2.30
CA VAL A 163 9.26 -10.41 -3.42
C VAL A 163 10.02 -11.73 -3.50
N ARG A 164 10.01 -12.36 -4.68
CA ARG A 164 10.82 -13.56 -4.91
C ARG A 164 12.28 -13.16 -5.05
N ILE A 165 13.16 -13.92 -4.43
CA ILE A 165 14.59 -13.68 -4.52
C ILE A 165 15.10 -14.39 -5.77
N ASP A 166 15.51 -13.62 -6.75
CA ASP A 166 16.11 -14.16 -7.97
C ASP A 166 17.65 -14.17 -7.85
N PRO A 167 18.36 -15.13 -8.47
CA PRO A 167 19.82 -15.18 -8.43
C PRO A 167 20.50 -13.89 -8.93
N GLY A 168 19.84 -13.16 -9.84
CA GLY A 168 20.34 -11.88 -10.37
C GLY A 168 20.24 -10.70 -9.40
N MET A 169 19.53 -10.85 -8.27
CA MET A 169 19.50 -9.84 -7.20
C MET A 169 20.73 -9.92 -6.28
N PHE A 170 21.53 -10.99 -6.39
CA PHE A 170 22.77 -11.13 -5.65
C PHE A 170 23.93 -10.46 -6.40
N SER A 171 24.78 -9.75 -5.66
CA SER A 171 26.02 -9.15 -6.17
C SER A 171 27.26 -9.68 -5.43
N GLY A 172 28.41 -9.60 -6.09
CA GLY A 172 29.70 -10.11 -5.59
C GLY A 172 29.72 -11.64 -5.44
N ASP A 173 30.40 -12.15 -4.40
CA ASP A 173 30.49 -13.58 -4.04
C ASP A 173 29.16 -14.17 -3.50
N HIS A 174 28.00 -13.73 -3.98
CA HIS A 174 26.66 -14.12 -3.50
C HIS A 174 26.39 -13.82 -2.01
N LYS A 175 26.99 -12.75 -1.49
CA LYS A 175 26.82 -12.32 -0.08
C LYS A 175 25.96 -11.08 0.08
N GLN A 176 25.77 -10.32 -0.99
CA GLN A 176 25.00 -9.09 -0.99
C GLN A 176 23.75 -9.26 -1.83
N LEU A 177 22.60 -8.89 -1.28
CA LEU A 177 21.29 -8.93 -1.93
C LEU A 177 20.75 -7.50 -2.05
N GLU A 178 20.30 -7.13 -3.24
CA GLU A 178 19.66 -5.83 -3.51
C GLU A 178 18.18 -6.05 -3.86
N ILE A 179 17.29 -5.43 -3.07
CA ILE A 179 15.84 -5.51 -3.23
C ILE A 179 15.33 -4.12 -3.60
N ASN A 180 14.69 -4.02 -4.77
CA ASN A 180 14.09 -2.78 -5.28
C ASN A 180 12.57 -2.92 -5.31
N ILE A 181 11.87 -1.99 -4.69
CA ILE A 181 10.41 -1.98 -4.59
C ILE A 181 9.88 -0.60 -4.91
N GLU A 182 8.82 -0.53 -5.71
CA GLU A 182 8.05 0.68 -5.92
C GLU A 182 6.61 0.47 -5.46
N LEU A 183 6.19 1.22 -4.45
CA LEU A 183 4.82 1.19 -3.92
C LEU A 183 4.04 2.42 -4.38
N PRO A 184 2.90 2.26 -5.05
CA PRO A 184 2.02 3.38 -5.34
C PRO A 184 1.25 3.79 -4.08
N LEU A 185 1.34 5.08 -3.76
CA LEU A 185 0.79 5.66 -2.55
C LEU A 185 -0.08 6.87 -2.89
N HIS A 186 -1.10 7.06 -2.07
CA HIS A 186 -2.08 8.12 -2.20
C HIS A 186 -2.16 8.92 -0.89
N ALA A 187 -2.07 10.25 -1.00
CA ALA A 187 -2.27 11.16 0.11
C ALA A 187 -3.77 11.43 0.31
N ARG A 188 -4.23 11.28 1.55
CA ARG A 188 -5.57 11.65 1.99
C ARG A 188 -5.68 13.16 2.17
N TYR A 189 -6.91 13.67 2.13
CA TYR A 189 -7.19 15.07 2.45
C TYR A 189 -6.74 15.41 3.87
N GLN A 190 -5.81 16.36 3.95
CA GLN A 190 -5.23 16.83 5.20
C GLN A 190 -6.12 17.89 5.88
N PRO A 191 -5.96 18.13 7.19
CA PRO A 191 -6.72 19.15 7.88
C PRO A 191 -6.48 20.53 7.26
N LEU A 192 -7.55 21.27 7.00
CA LEU A 192 -7.49 22.54 6.28
C LEU A 192 -6.83 23.66 7.10
N GLY A 193 -6.07 24.51 6.41
CA GLY A 193 -5.66 25.81 6.92
C GLY A 193 -4.25 25.91 7.47
N TYR A 194 -3.40 24.93 7.17
CA TYR A 194 -1.98 24.97 7.53
C TYR A 194 -1.08 25.22 6.31
N GLY A 195 -1.66 25.43 5.12
CA GLY A 195 -0.93 25.58 3.86
C GLY A 195 -0.34 24.25 3.37
N ILE A 196 0.60 23.70 4.13
CA ILE A 196 1.30 22.44 3.86
C ILE A 196 1.21 21.55 5.11
N SER A 197 0.86 20.29 4.91
CA SER A 197 0.95 19.24 5.92
C SER A 197 2.11 18.31 5.58
N ARG A 198 2.97 18.04 6.56
CA ARG A 198 4.14 17.17 6.42
C ARG A 198 3.81 15.78 6.92
N VAL A 199 4.06 14.79 6.08
CA VAL A 199 3.87 13.37 6.40
C VAL A 199 5.22 12.67 6.30
N GLU A 200 5.71 12.17 7.43
CA GLU A 200 7.03 11.54 7.53
C GLU A 200 6.90 10.03 7.47
N PHE A 201 7.73 9.38 6.65
CA PHE A 201 7.76 7.92 6.54
C PHE A 201 8.73 7.31 7.54
N GLY A 202 8.29 6.24 8.19
CA GLY A 202 9.16 5.38 9.00
C GLY A 202 9.93 4.38 8.14
N LEU A 203 10.85 3.65 8.76
CA LEU A 203 11.61 2.59 8.11
C LEU A 203 10.73 1.34 7.86
N PRO A 204 10.94 0.63 6.74
CA PRO A 204 10.27 -0.65 6.49
C PRO A 204 10.85 -1.76 7.38
N ASP A 205 10.02 -2.74 7.69
CA ASP A 205 10.45 -3.98 8.33
C ASP A 205 10.64 -5.06 7.25
N ILE A 206 11.75 -5.81 7.31
CA ILE A 206 12.08 -6.83 6.31
C ILE A 206 12.16 -8.19 6.98
N VAL A 207 11.41 -9.14 6.44
CA VAL A 207 11.37 -10.53 6.89
C VAL A 207 11.68 -11.45 5.72
N PHE A 208 12.70 -12.28 5.83
CA PHE A 208 12.89 -13.39 4.90
C PHE A 208 12.02 -14.55 5.31
N SER A 209 11.38 -15.20 4.33
CA SER A 209 10.66 -16.45 4.51
C SER A 209 11.20 -17.48 3.52
N CYS A 210 11.80 -18.53 4.03
CA CYS A 210 12.41 -19.61 3.26
C CYS A 210 11.64 -20.90 3.47
N ARG A 211 11.46 -21.68 2.41
CA ARG A 211 10.91 -23.03 2.51
C ARG A 211 12.04 -24.04 2.60
N ASN A 212 11.94 -24.99 3.53
CA ASN A 212 12.91 -26.07 3.62
C ASN A 212 12.72 -27.05 2.45
N GLU A 213 13.81 -27.42 1.77
CA GLU A 213 13.80 -28.35 0.64
C GLU A 213 13.30 -29.76 1.04
N ARG A 214 13.46 -30.15 2.31
CA ARG A 214 13.07 -31.49 2.80
C ARG A 214 11.61 -31.59 3.24
N ASN A 215 10.97 -30.48 3.60
CA ASN A 215 9.59 -30.42 4.06
C ASN A 215 8.92 -29.16 3.52
N LEU A 216 8.15 -29.32 2.44
CA LEU A 216 7.46 -28.20 1.80
C LEU A 216 6.48 -27.48 2.72
N HIS A 217 6.06 -28.08 3.84
CA HIS A 217 5.07 -27.49 4.74
C HIS A 217 5.69 -26.62 5.85
N GLU A 218 7.01 -26.64 6.02
CA GLU A 218 7.72 -25.94 7.08
C GLU A 218 8.44 -24.72 6.50
N LYS A 219 7.90 -23.53 6.83
CA LYS A 219 8.51 -22.24 6.49
C LYS A 219 9.42 -21.82 7.64
N SER A 220 10.56 -21.23 7.32
CA SER A 220 11.44 -20.60 8.30
C SER A 220 11.60 -19.13 7.99
N CYS A 221 11.49 -18.28 9.01
CA CYS A 221 11.56 -16.84 8.85
C CYS A 221 12.78 -16.26 9.58
N LEU A 222 13.29 -15.17 9.02
CA LEU A 222 14.41 -14.41 9.57
C LEU A 222 14.09 -12.91 9.44
N LEU A 223 13.89 -12.24 10.58
CA LEU A 223 13.74 -10.80 10.64
C LEU A 223 15.12 -10.15 10.44
N VAL A 224 15.20 -9.13 9.59
CA VAL A 224 16.40 -8.32 9.45
C VAL A 224 16.37 -7.20 10.49
N PRO A 225 17.35 -7.12 11.39
CA PRO A 225 17.47 -5.97 12.29
C PRO A 225 17.72 -4.70 11.50
N THR A 226 16.86 -3.72 11.70
CA THR A 226 17.07 -2.35 11.25
C THR A 226 17.87 -1.63 12.34
N ASP A 227 19.20 -1.79 12.34
CA ASP A 227 20.08 -1.15 13.33
C ASP A 227 20.10 0.38 13.21
N GLU A 228 20.39 1.09 14.31
CA GLU A 228 20.63 2.55 14.35
C GLU A 228 21.88 3.00 13.57
N GLY A 229 22.67 2.06 13.04
CA GLY A 229 23.88 2.30 12.24
C GLY A 229 23.68 2.15 10.72
N VAL A 230 22.44 2.05 10.25
CA VAL A 230 22.13 2.10 8.83
C VAL A 230 22.55 3.47 8.31
N ASN A 231 23.40 3.50 7.29
CA ASN A 231 23.58 4.70 6.48
C ASN A 231 22.26 4.93 5.73
N ASP A 232 21.31 5.57 6.39
CA ASP A 232 20.17 6.18 5.73
C ASP A 232 20.74 7.39 4.99
N GLU A 233 21.18 7.16 3.77
CA GLU A 233 21.91 8.16 2.98
C GLU A 233 21.02 9.37 2.65
N ASP A 234 19.69 9.21 2.71
CA ASP A 234 18.70 10.23 2.34
C ASP A 234 17.88 10.79 3.53
N GLY A 235 17.94 10.15 4.70
CA GLY A 235 17.19 10.57 5.90
C GLY A 235 15.68 10.31 5.81
N ASN A 236 14.93 10.85 6.78
CA ASN A 236 13.47 10.69 6.83
C ASN A 236 12.81 11.27 5.57
N ILE A 237 12.12 10.43 4.81
CA ILE A 237 11.33 10.87 3.66
C ILE A 237 10.12 11.65 4.16
N VAL A 238 9.98 12.89 3.69
CA VAL A 238 8.86 13.77 4.03
C VAL A 238 8.02 14.05 2.78
N TRP A 239 6.72 13.72 2.84
CA TRP A 239 5.74 14.14 1.85
C TRP A 239 5.05 15.41 2.29
N GLU A 240 5.31 16.51 1.57
CA GLU A 240 4.59 17.77 1.72
C GLU A 240 3.28 17.75 0.93
N VAL A 241 2.15 17.65 1.64
CA VAL A 241 0.81 17.59 1.07
C VAL A 241 0.13 18.97 1.23
N PRO A 242 -0.29 19.62 0.14
CA PRO A 242 -0.97 20.91 0.23
C PRO A 242 -2.35 20.74 0.87
N CYS A 243 -2.66 21.57 1.87
CA CYS A 243 -3.92 21.51 2.63
C CYS A 243 -4.72 22.83 2.60
N GLY A 244 -4.33 23.74 1.71
CA GLY A 244 -4.99 25.03 1.49
C GLY A 244 -4.72 26.05 2.60
N ASN A 245 -4.74 27.34 2.22
CA ASN A 245 -4.63 28.46 3.14
C ASN A 245 -6.03 29.00 3.47
N LYS A 246 -6.36 29.10 4.77
CA LYS A 246 -7.62 29.67 5.26
C LYS A 246 -7.83 31.12 4.84
N GLU A 247 -6.75 31.88 4.64
CA GLU A 247 -6.84 33.29 4.21
C GLU A 247 -7.48 33.43 2.83
N HIS A 248 -7.24 32.47 1.93
CA HIS A 248 -7.80 32.48 0.59
C HIS A 248 -9.26 32.02 0.54
N ALA A 249 -9.76 31.37 1.60
CA ALA A 249 -11.07 30.72 1.59
C ALA A 249 -12.23 31.67 1.26
N LYS A 250 -12.20 32.91 1.79
CA LYS A 250 -13.24 33.91 1.52
C LYS A 250 -13.24 34.37 0.06
N ILE A 251 -12.06 34.65 -0.48
CA ILE A 251 -11.89 35.12 -1.86
C ILE A 251 -12.30 34.01 -2.83
N VAL A 252 -11.80 32.79 -2.61
CA VAL A 252 -12.14 31.62 -3.44
C VAL A 252 -13.64 31.35 -3.41
N SER A 253 -14.27 31.38 -2.22
CA SER A 253 -15.72 31.20 -2.10
C SER A 253 -16.51 32.27 -2.85
N PHE A 254 -16.15 33.55 -2.70
CA PHE A 254 -16.82 34.65 -3.39
C PHE A 254 -16.72 34.53 -4.92
N VAL A 255 -15.52 34.30 -5.45
CA VAL A 255 -15.30 34.16 -6.90
C VAL A 255 -16.03 32.93 -7.44
N THR A 256 -15.98 31.80 -6.73
CA THR A 256 -16.67 30.57 -7.12
C THR A 256 -18.19 30.77 -7.16
N PHE A 257 -18.74 31.46 -6.16
CA PHE A 257 -20.17 31.76 -6.08
C PHE A 257 -20.64 32.64 -7.24
N ILE A 258 -19.92 33.74 -7.54
CA ILE A 258 -20.25 34.61 -8.68
C ILE A 258 -20.11 33.86 -10.00
N SER A 259 -19.04 33.08 -10.18
CA SER A 259 -18.82 32.27 -11.38
C SER A 259 -19.95 31.25 -11.58
N ALA A 260 -20.39 30.58 -10.51
CA ALA A 260 -21.48 29.62 -10.57
C ALA A 260 -22.82 30.28 -10.95
N ILE A 261 -23.13 31.45 -10.39
CA ILE A 261 -24.35 32.21 -10.74
C ILE A 261 -24.31 32.63 -12.21
N LEU A 262 -23.21 33.24 -12.66
CA LEU A 262 -23.08 33.69 -14.04
C LEU A 262 -23.17 32.52 -15.01
N SER A 263 -22.54 31.39 -14.69
CA SER A 263 -22.62 30.15 -15.48
C SER A 263 -24.05 29.64 -15.55
N ALA A 264 -24.77 29.59 -14.42
CA ALA A 264 -26.17 29.15 -14.39
C ALA A 264 -27.08 30.08 -15.21
N LEU A 265 -26.90 31.40 -15.09
CA LEU A 265 -27.67 32.38 -15.87
C LEU A 265 -27.39 32.26 -17.37
N LEU A 266 -26.15 32.05 -17.77
CA LEU A 266 -25.77 31.80 -19.16
C LEU A 266 -26.41 30.51 -19.70
N ILE A 267 -26.41 29.43 -18.92
CA ILE A 267 -27.06 28.17 -19.31
C ILE A 267 -28.58 28.38 -19.51
N VAL A 268 -29.24 29.09 -18.60
CA VAL A 268 -30.69 29.38 -18.73
C VAL A 268 -30.96 30.28 -19.94
N TRP A 269 -30.20 31.35 -20.10
CA TRP A 269 -30.36 32.29 -21.21
C TRP A 269 -30.19 31.62 -22.57
N THR A 270 -29.13 30.82 -22.71
CA THR A 270 -28.86 30.08 -23.96
C THR A 270 -29.96 29.07 -24.25
N SER A 271 -30.49 28.38 -23.23
CA SER A 271 -31.58 27.40 -23.38
C SER A 271 -32.91 28.05 -23.81
N VAL A 272 -33.26 29.21 -23.26
CA VAL A 272 -34.47 29.96 -23.66
C VAL A 272 -34.31 30.51 -25.07
N SER A 273 -33.15 31.09 -25.37
CA SER A 273 -32.87 31.70 -26.67
C SER A 273 -32.85 30.66 -27.80
N SER A 274 -32.29 29.47 -27.56
CA SER A 274 -32.30 28.37 -28.54
C SER A 274 -33.70 27.81 -28.79
N SER A 275 -34.52 27.69 -27.74
CA SER A 275 -35.92 27.29 -27.85
C SER A 275 -36.74 28.28 -28.69
N ASN A 276 -36.50 29.59 -28.49
CA ASN A 276 -37.15 30.63 -29.29
C ASN A 276 -36.73 30.56 -30.77
N ILE A 277 -35.45 30.32 -31.06
CA ILE A 277 -34.96 30.17 -32.45
C ILE A 277 -35.61 28.97 -33.13
N ALA A 278 -35.74 27.82 -32.45
CA ALA A 278 -36.40 26.63 -32.99
C ALA A 278 -37.88 26.89 -33.32
N LEU A 279 -38.60 27.60 -32.44
CA LEU A 279 -40.01 27.95 -32.64
C LEU A 279 -40.21 28.94 -33.80
N THR A 280 -39.26 29.84 -34.01
CA THR A 280 -39.31 30.80 -35.14
C THR A 280 -38.93 30.16 -36.48
N ALA A 281 -38.11 29.09 -36.46
CA ALA A 281 -37.78 28.32 -37.65
C ALA A 281 -38.98 27.51 -38.17
N ASP A 282 -39.77 26.90 -37.27
CA ASP A 282 -40.99 26.17 -37.62
C ASP A 282 -42.08 27.09 -38.22
N LEU A 283 -42.24 28.30 -37.66
CA LEU A 283 -43.20 29.29 -38.18
C LEU A 283 -42.86 29.87 -39.56
N LYS A 284 -41.61 29.74 -40.03
CA LYS A 284 -41.19 30.17 -41.37
C LYS A 284 -41.39 29.09 -42.45
N GLN A 285 -41.71 27.85 -42.07
CA GLN A 285 -41.89 26.73 -42.98
C GLN A 285 -43.37 26.39 -43.29
N SER A 286 -44.34 27.08 -42.69
CA SER A 286 -45.77 27.01 -43.07
C SER A 286 -46.17 28.13 -44.03
#